data_AF-A0A2M6UP22-F1
#
_entry.id   AF-A0A2M6UP22-F1
#
_cell.length_a   1.000
_cell.length_b   1.000
_cell.length_c   1.000
_cell.angle_alpha   90.00
_cell.angle_beta   90.00
_cell.angle_gamma   90.00
#
_symmetry.space_group_name_H-M   'P 1'
#
loop_
_entity.id
_entity.type
_entity.pdbx_description
1 polymer ?
#
loop_
_entity_poly.entity_id
_entity_poly.type
_entity_poly.pdbx_seq_one_letter_code
_entity_poly.pdbx_strand_id
1 'polypeptide(L)'
;MKYAFTALIALAIPATPAAAVEQNCRFIQAKPDREACYKRQEEELAAKRRPAAPAGDGQTLETLRQMRQEDEAVYRSINNICRGC
;
A
#
# COMPACT_ATOMS: atom_id res chain seq x y z
N MET A 1 41.19 -22.64 -16.55
CA MET A 1 41.22 -21.28 -15.99
C MET A 1 40.36 -20.24 -16.71
N LYS A 2 39.80 -20.50 -17.90
CA LYS A 2 39.02 -19.50 -18.67
C LYS A 2 37.52 -19.46 -18.31
N TYR A 3 36.98 -20.57 -17.78
CA TYR A 3 35.58 -20.70 -17.39
C TYR A 3 35.26 -20.25 -15.96
N ALA A 4 36.29 -20.05 -15.13
CA ALA A 4 36.12 -19.54 -13.77
C ALA A 4 35.75 -18.04 -13.77
N PHE A 5 36.29 -17.29 -14.73
CA PHE A 5 36.01 -15.85 -14.87
C PHE A 5 34.58 -15.56 -15.33
N THR A 6 34.00 -16.39 -16.21
CA THR A 6 32.62 -16.21 -16.68
C THR A 6 31.59 -16.50 -15.59
N ALA A 7 31.88 -17.41 -14.66
CA ALA A 7 31.01 -17.71 -13.53
C ALA A 7 30.94 -16.54 -12.51
N LEU A 8 32.03 -15.78 -12.36
CA LEU A 8 32.07 -14.63 -11.45
C LEU A 8 31.28 -13.42 -11.97
N ILE A 9 31.19 -13.24 -13.29
CA ILE A 9 30.43 -12.11 -13.89
C ILE A 9 28.92 -12.35 -13.79
N ALA A 10 28.46 -13.61 -13.81
CA ALA A 10 27.05 -13.96 -13.64
C ALA A 10 26.52 -13.67 -12.22
N LEU A 11 27.40 -13.56 -11.23
CA LEU A 11 27.07 -13.21 -9.84
C LEU A 11 27.04 -11.69 -9.58
N ALA A 12 27.41 -10.87 -10.56
CA ALA A 12 27.34 -9.42 -10.50
C ALA A 12 26.00 -8.87 -11.01
N ILE A 13 24.92 -9.66 -10.95
CA ILE A 13 23.57 -9.13 -11.08
C ILE A 13 23.30 -8.44 -9.73
N PRO A 14 23.19 -7.10 -9.67
CA PRO A 14 22.75 -6.47 -8.44
C PRO A 14 21.39 -7.07 -8.11
N ALA A 15 21.30 -7.77 -6.98
CA ALA A 15 20.03 -8.14 -6.38
C ALA A 15 19.33 -6.82 -6.04
N THR A 16 18.56 -6.29 -6.99
CA THR A 16 17.59 -5.24 -6.71
C THR A 16 16.67 -5.83 -5.65
N PRO A 17 16.55 -5.23 -4.46
CA PRO A 17 15.76 -5.81 -3.39
C PRO A 17 14.31 -5.92 -3.88
N ALA A 18 13.92 -7.16 -4.19
CA ALA A 18 12.54 -7.54 -4.30
C ALA A 18 11.97 -7.54 -2.87
N ALA A 19 10.90 -6.78 -2.67
CA ALA A 19 10.14 -6.61 -1.42
C ALA A 19 10.68 -5.57 -0.43
N ALA A 20 10.30 -4.32 -0.65
CA ALA A 20 9.41 -3.55 0.24
C ALA A 20 9.32 -2.14 -0.35
N VAL A 21 8.13 -1.75 -0.82
CA VAL A 21 7.84 -0.47 -1.47
C VAL A 21 7.77 0.66 -0.42
N GLU A 22 8.77 0.72 0.43
CA GLU A 22 9.20 1.91 1.15
C GLU A 22 10.57 2.31 0.57
N GLN A 23 10.66 2.36 -0.75
CA GLN A 23 11.73 3.13 -1.37
C GLN A 23 11.55 4.54 -0.83
N ASN A 24 12.52 5.00 -0.06
CA ASN A 24 12.48 6.29 0.60
C ASN A 24 12.53 7.43 -0.45
N CYS A 25 11.46 7.62 -1.22
CA CYS A 25 11.33 8.68 -2.22
C CYS A 25 11.54 10.07 -1.58
N ARG A 26 11.42 10.18 -0.25
CA ARG A 26 11.75 11.35 0.56
C ARG A 26 13.23 11.79 0.47
N PHE A 27 14.17 10.86 0.29
CA PHE A 27 15.61 11.19 0.25
C PHE A 27 16.11 11.65 -1.13
N ILE A 28 15.24 11.66 -2.14
CA ILE A 28 15.61 12.10 -3.50
C ILE A 28 15.62 13.62 -3.55
N GLN A 29 16.78 14.23 -3.75
CA GLN A 29 16.94 15.69 -3.76
C GLN A 29 16.40 16.35 -5.03
N ALA A 30 16.54 15.70 -6.18
CA ALA A 30 16.00 16.20 -7.44
C ALA A 30 14.47 16.01 -7.49
N LYS A 31 13.73 17.11 -7.66
CA LYS A 31 12.27 17.10 -7.80
C LYS A 31 11.74 16.17 -8.91
N PRO A 32 12.26 16.19 -10.15
CA PRO A 32 11.70 15.35 -11.21
C PRO A 32 11.84 13.86 -10.90
N ASP A 33 12.97 13.47 -10.30
CA ASP A 33 13.24 12.09 -9.91
C ASP A 33 12.36 11.64 -8.73
N ARG A 34 12.07 12.56 -7.81
CA ARG A 34 11.15 12.34 -6.68
C ARG A 34 9.73 12.09 -7.17
N GLU A 35 9.24 12.92 -8.08
CA GLU A 35 7.89 12.78 -8.65
C GLU A 35 7.75 11.48 -9.46
N ALA A 36 8.78 11.12 -10.23
CA ALA A 36 8.83 9.85 -10.95
C ALA A 36 8.91 8.63 -10.02
N CYS A 37 9.49 8.76 -8.82
CA CYS A 37 9.50 7.72 -7.79
C CYS A 37 8.10 7.49 -7.22
N TYR A 38 7.40 8.57 -6.84
CA TYR A 38 6.04 8.48 -6.32
C TYR A 38 5.04 7.93 -7.33
N LYS A 39 5.10 8.36 -8.60
CA LYS A 39 4.20 7.84 -9.65
C LYS A 39 4.33 6.33 -9.83
N ARG A 40 5.55 5.80 -9.85
CA ARG A 40 5.79 4.35 -9.95
C ARG A 40 5.26 3.59 -8.73
N GLN A 41 5.41 4.15 -7.53
CA GLN A 41 4.85 3.60 -6.31
C GLN A 41 3.32 3.58 -6.36
N GLU A 42 2.68 4.65 -6.85
CA GLU A 42 1.23 4.70 -7.03
C GLU A 42 0.74 3.71 -8.08
N GLU A 43 1.44 3.56 -9.20
CA GLU A 43 1.12 2.59 -10.25
C GLU A 43 1.25 1.15 -9.76
N GLU A 44 2.30 0.83 -8.99
CA GLU A 44 2.47 -0.49 -8.40
C GLU A 44 1.44 -0.75 -7.28
N LEU A 45 1.14 0.27 -6.47
CA LEU A 45 0.10 0.19 -5.46
C LEU A 45 -1.28 0.05 -6.10
N ALA A 46 -1.55 0.72 -7.22
CA ALA A 46 -2.77 0.59 -8.00
C ALA A 46 -2.89 -0.79 -8.66
N ALA A 47 -1.78 -1.34 -9.16
CA ALA A 47 -1.72 -2.70 -9.69
C ALA A 47 -1.95 -3.75 -8.59
N LYS A 48 -1.37 -3.55 -7.39
CA LYS A 48 -1.63 -4.39 -6.20
C LYS A 48 -3.04 -4.19 -5.63
N ARG A 49 -3.63 -3.00 -5.78
CA ARG A 49 -4.99 -2.65 -5.32
C ARG A 49 -6.10 -3.23 -6.21
N ARG A 50 -5.81 -4.03 -7.23
CA ARG A 50 -6.85 -4.71 -8.03
C ARG A 50 -6.64 -6.23 -8.12
N PRO A 51 -7.63 -7.05 -7.73
CA PRO A 51 -8.66 -6.81 -6.74
C PRO A 51 -8.47 -7.77 -5.54
N ALA A 52 -8.64 -7.26 -4.30
CA ALA A 52 -9.39 -8.07 -3.35
C ALA A 52 -10.69 -8.39 -4.09
N ALA A 53 -10.94 -9.66 -4.40
CA ALA A 53 -12.10 -10.10 -5.19
C ALA A 53 -13.31 -9.26 -4.83
N PRO A 54 -14.19 -8.88 -5.78
CA PRO A 54 -15.44 -8.24 -5.40
C PRO A 54 -16.06 -9.14 -4.34
N ALA A 55 -16.04 -8.71 -3.09
CA ALA A 55 -16.73 -9.37 -2.01
C ALA A 55 -18.18 -9.18 -2.44
N GLY A 56 -18.72 -10.19 -3.14
CA GLY A 56 -19.67 -9.98 -4.24
C GLY A 56 -20.71 -8.98 -3.84
N ASP A 57 -20.94 -7.93 -4.64
CA ASP A 57 -21.59 -6.64 -4.37
C ASP A 57 -22.54 -6.53 -3.15
N GLY A 58 -23.27 -7.59 -2.80
CA GLY A 58 -23.94 -7.72 -1.50
C GLY A 58 -23.03 -7.63 -0.25
N GLN A 59 -21.84 -8.24 -0.23
CA GLN A 59 -20.96 -8.29 0.96
C GLN A 59 -20.24 -6.96 1.20
N THR A 60 -19.86 -6.25 0.14
CA THR A 60 -19.39 -4.85 0.26
C THR A 60 -20.51 -3.93 0.72
N LEU A 61 -21.72 -4.06 0.17
CA LEU A 61 -22.86 -3.25 0.55
C LEU A 61 -23.31 -3.53 2.00
N GLU A 62 -23.25 -4.79 2.45
CA GLU A 62 -23.47 -5.18 3.84
C GLU A 62 -22.40 -4.60 4.76
N THR A 63 -21.13 -4.64 4.37
CA THR A 63 -20.03 -4.01 5.13
C THR A 63 -20.24 -2.49 5.25
N LEU A 64 -20.63 -1.82 4.16
CA LEU A 64 -20.92 -0.39 4.16
C LEU A 64 -22.13 -0.04 5.05
N ARG A 65 -23.16 -0.90 5.07
CA ARG A 65 -24.30 -0.77 5.99
C ARG A 65 -23.87 -0.95 7.43
N GLN A 66 -23.03 -1.96 7.71
CA GLN A 66 -22.50 -2.24 9.04
C GLN A 66 -21.70 -1.05 9.58
N MET A 67 -20.80 -0.46 8.77
CA MET A 67 -20.02 0.71 9.19
C MET A 67 -20.93 1.89 9.55
N ARG A 68 -21.98 2.15 8.76
CA ARG A 68 -22.94 3.23 9.06
C ARG A 68 -23.69 2.98 10.37
N GLN A 69 -24.03 1.73 10.67
CA GLN A 69 -24.70 1.37 11.93
C GLN A 69 -23.76 1.52 13.14
N GLU A 70 -22.49 1.11 12.99
CA GLU A 70 -21.48 1.30 14.04
C GLU A 70 -21.25 2.78 14.33
N ASP A 71 -21.14 3.63 13.29
CA ASP A 71 -21.01 5.07 13.47
C ASP A 71 -22.20 5.65 14.26
N GLU A 72 -23.44 5.26 13.93
CA GLU A 72 -24.63 5.71 14.65
C GLU A 72 -24.62 5.24 16.13
N ALA A 73 -24.21 4.00 16.38
CA ALA A 73 -24.11 3.45 17.72
C ALA A 73 -23.06 4.20 18.56
N VAL A 74 -21.93 4.55 17.96
CA VAL A 74 -20.88 5.38 18.58
C VAL A 74 -21.41 6.78 18.89
N TYR A 75 -22.10 7.44 17.95
CA TYR A 75 -22.70 8.75 18.21
C TYR A 75 -23.71 8.71 19.35
N ARG A 76 -24.55 7.67 19.41
CA ARG A 76 -25.53 7.48 20.47
C ARG A 76 -24.87 7.21 21.82
N SER A 77 -23.79 6.43 21.85
CA SER A 77 -23.05 6.15 23.08
C SER A 77 -22.35 7.40 23.60
N ILE A 78 -21.72 8.19 22.73
CA ILE A 78 -21.11 9.49 23.07
C ILE A 78 -22.16 10.45 23.65
N ASN A 79 -23.33 10.53 23.03
CA ASN A 79 -24.43 11.38 23.54
C ASN A 79 -24.95 10.93 24.92
N ASN A 80 -24.86 9.63 25.24
CA ASN A 80 -25.20 9.12 26.57
C ASN A 80 -24.09 9.33 27.61
N ILE A 81 -22.83 9.48 27.18
CA ILE A 81 -21.69 9.76 28.06
C ILE A 81 -21.64 11.25 28.43
N CYS A 82 -21.97 12.15 27.50
CA CYS A 82 -22.03 13.59 27.75
C CYS A 82 -23.38 14.01 28.37
N ARG A 83 -23.73 13.48 29.55
CA ARG A 83 -24.96 13.83 30.31
C ARG A 83 -24.88 15.15 31.08
N GLY A 84 -23.97 16.05 30.71
CA GLY A 84 -23.79 17.38 31.31
C GLY A 84 -23.29 17.33 32.76
N CYS A 85 -22.24 18.11 33.04
CA CYS A 85 -22.02 18.65 34.37
C CYS A 85 -22.66 20.04 34.42
#